data_AF-A0A914C6N5-F1
#
_entry.id   AF-A0A914C6N5-F1
#
_cell.length_a   1.000
_cell.length_b   1.000
_cell.length_c   1.000
_cell.angle_alpha   90.00
_cell.angle_beta   90.00
_cell.angle_gamma   90.00
#
_symmetry.space_group_name_H-M   'P 1'
#
loop_
_entity.id
_entity.type
_entity.pdbx_description
1 polymer ?
#
loop_
_entity_poly.entity_id
_entity_poly.type
_entity_poly.pdbx_seq_one_letter_code
_entity_poly.pdbx_strand_id
1 'polypeptide(L)'
;MDEIDEVFINRESGAKKIYLLVDMHGGGDLIPWMRYAMQSGDGSFIEGYLDTTVKDFMYNGGKGKLEAVSELVKMRNKERNERLGAFSRKKGKGKSGPNILEDFNQENNQGDLMKALKLLDGGKGGKGDAKYREIVWKIEERGTMGENLVGCCLMQGSPVHKELAMKLIQSFPKLVNDIMLSEEYYGLSPLHQAIVNEDSHLVSFLLQSGAEVNQRCYGAFFCPDDQKASRTDSLEHEYVDLSLKTNYKGRMYLGEYPLSYAASLDLMDCYKLLRTNKADPNLKDTNGNTALHMTVIHERLDILKFAYNTGAKLNITNKQNLTPLTLAAKMAKKRMFEELLHLESNVNWSYAEALSMAYPLAKIDTINEETGHLNEDSALSLVVYGETEEHLELLEGLLEDVLDAKWESFGKKKWFINVFAFTIYWLLLCLAFTSRPFSKTTNVLLDDQSAFLPYNTSDTVCSHRFIDAMKVHLGTEKDIETCVIPEIGSGIFCPCFQN
;
A
#
# COMPACT_ATOMS: atom_id res chain seq x y z
N MET A 1 -33.79 15.93 -43.38
CA MET A 1 -32.42 16.48 -43.37
C MET A 1 -32.22 17.41 -42.19
N ASP A 2 -33.28 17.83 -41.47
CA ASP A 2 -33.18 18.79 -40.37
C ASP A 2 -33.44 18.22 -38.96
N GLU A 3 -33.59 16.88 -38.79
CA GLU A 3 -33.75 16.23 -37.47
C GLU A 3 -32.51 15.43 -37.01
N ILE A 4 -31.49 15.29 -37.87
CA ILE A 4 -30.23 14.61 -37.51
C ILE A 4 -29.25 15.60 -36.87
N ASP A 5 -29.37 16.90 -37.15
CA ASP A 5 -28.45 17.92 -36.66
C ASP A 5 -28.71 18.33 -35.19
N GLU A 6 -29.93 18.14 -34.65
CA GLU A 6 -30.23 18.47 -33.25
C GLU A 6 -29.69 17.46 -32.23
N VAL A 7 -29.36 16.23 -32.64
CA VAL A 7 -28.71 15.24 -31.76
C VAL A 7 -27.21 15.49 -31.64
N PHE A 8 -26.60 16.19 -32.61
CA PHE A 8 -25.18 16.54 -32.59
C PHE A 8 -24.85 17.81 -31.82
N ILE A 9 -25.83 18.67 -31.51
CA ILE A 9 -25.59 20.02 -30.96
C ILE A 9 -25.67 20.10 -29.42
N ASN A 10 -26.07 19.02 -28.72
CA ASN A 10 -26.16 19.02 -27.25
C ASN A 10 -24.93 18.44 -26.49
N ARG A 11 -23.81 18.19 -27.17
CA ARG A 11 -22.55 17.78 -26.53
C ARG A 11 -21.55 18.94 -26.48
N GLU A 12 -21.79 20.02 -25.72
CA GLU A 12 -20.70 20.91 -25.28
C GLU A 12 -21.19 21.98 -24.28
N SER A 13 -20.60 22.05 -23.09
CA SER A 13 -19.71 23.19 -22.80
C SER A 13 -18.49 22.85 -21.92
N GLY A 14 -18.18 21.56 -21.74
CA GLY A 14 -17.04 21.11 -20.93
C GLY A 14 -16.39 19.79 -21.35
N ALA A 15 -16.81 19.19 -22.46
CA ALA A 15 -16.25 17.92 -22.93
C ALA A 15 -14.86 18.15 -23.54
N LYS A 16 -13.87 17.36 -23.12
CA LYS A 16 -12.52 17.39 -23.70
C LYS A 16 -12.56 16.89 -25.14
N LYS A 17 -11.84 17.57 -26.05
CA LYS A 17 -11.79 17.25 -27.49
C LYS A 17 -11.37 15.80 -27.79
N ILE A 18 -10.55 15.20 -26.92
CA ILE A 18 -10.11 13.80 -27.06
C ILE A 18 -11.29 12.81 -27.12
N TYR A 19 -12.40 13.09 -26.43
CA TYR A 19 -13.57 12.22 -26.41
C TYR A 19 -14.43 12.28 -27.67
N LEU A 20 -14.20 13.27 -28.54
CA LEU A 20 -14.78 13.29 -29.88
C LEU A 20 -14.13 12.23 -30.77
N LEU A 21 -12.83 12.00 -30.60
CA LEU A 21 -12.07 11.00 -31.35
C LEU A 21 -12.44 9.58 -30.92
N VAL A 22 -12.39 9.31 -29.62
CA VAL A 22 -12.78 8.04 -28.99
C VAL A 22 -13.48 8.35 -27.68
N ASP A 23 -14.76 8.00 -27.61
CA ASP A 23 -15.63 8.22 -26.46
C ASP A 23 -15.38 7.12 -25.40
N MET A 24 -15.55 7.45 -24.11
CA MET A 24 -15.47 6.49 -23.00
C MET A 24 -16.55 5.39 -23.08
N HIS A 25 -17.61 5.61 -23.85
CA HIS A 25 -18.68 4.63 -24.09
C HIS A 25 -18.45 3.77 -25.34
N GLY A 26 -17.26 3.84 -25.96
CA GLY A 26 -16.89 3.04 -27.12
C GLY A 26 -17.39 3.57 -28.47
N GLY A 27 -17.71 4.87 -28.53
CA GLY A 27 -18.01 5.64 -29.73
C GLY A 27 -16.85 6.54 -30.16
N GLY A 28 -17.15 7.60 -30.91
CA GLY A 28 -16.17 8.56 -31.42
C GLY A 28 -15.87 8.36 -32.91
N ASP A 29 -15.27 9.38 -33.52
CA ASP A 29 -15.10 9.48 -34.97
C ASP A 29 -14.23 8.34 -35.55
N LEU A 30 -13.22 7.88 -34.80
CA LEU A 30 -12.29 6.85 -35.28
C LEU A 30 -12.88 5.44 -35.29
N ILE A 31 -13.88 5.16 -34.46
CA ILE A 31 -14.38 3.79 -34.26
C ILE A 31 -15.14 3.24 -35.47
N PRO A 32 -16.07 3.96 -36.12
CA PRO A 32 -16.72 3.50 -37.35
C PRO A 32 -15.71 3.22 -38.47
N TRP A 33 -14.71 4.09 -38.63
CA TRP A 33 -13.66 3.90 -39.64
C TRP A 33 -12.77 2.70 -39.31
N MET A 34 -12.48 2.44 -38.04
CA MET A 34 -11.75 1.24 -37.63
C MET A 34 -12.55 -0.02 -37.93
N ARG A 35 -13.86 -0.03 -37.69
CA ARG A 35 -14.72 -1.16 -38.08
C ARG A 35 -14.71 -1.38 -39.59
N TYR A 36 -14.78 -0.29 -40.37
CA TYR A 36 -14.67 -0.37 -41.83
C TYR A 36 -13.32 -0.97 -42.24
N ALA A 37 -12.20 -0.45 -41.72
CA ALA A 37 -10.86 -0.92 -42.05
C ALA A 37 -10.64 -2.40 -41.68
N MET A 38 -11.22 -2.87 -40.57
CA MET A 38 -11.16 -4.29 -40.19
C MET A 38 -11.95 -5.19 -41.14
N GLN A 39 -13.04 -4.70 -41.75
CA GLN A 39 -13.88 -5.47 -42.67
C GLN A 39 -13.36 -5.44 -44.12
N SER A 40 -12.94 -4.26 -44.59
CA SER A 40 -12.48 -4.04 -45.96
C SER A 40 -11.00 -4.36 -46.15
N GLY A 41 -10.22 -4.35 -45.08
CA GLY A 41 -8.75 -4.43 -45.12
C GLY A 41 -8.08 -3.11 -45.55
N ASP A 42 -8.85 -2.06 -45.88
CA ASP A 42 -8.32 -0.76 -46.29
C ASP A 42 -8.21 0.18 -45.08
N GLY A 43 -6.97 0.43 -44.65
CA GLY A 43 -6.63 1.31 -43.53
C GLY A 43 -6.30 2.75 -43.91
N SER A 44 -6.33 3.10 -45.21
CA SER A 44 -5.75 4.35 -45.72
C SER A 44 -6.40 5.61 -45.12
N PHE A 45 -7.72 5.56 -44.90
CA PHE A 45 -8.44 6.68 -44.29
C PHE A 45 -7.97 6.94 -42.85
N ILE A 46 -7.77 5.87 -42.07
CA ILE A 46 -7.32 5.99 -40.67
C ILE A 46 -5.90 6.54 -40.65
N GLU A 47 -5.01 6.03 -41.48
CA GLU A 47 -3.62 6.52 -41.56
C GLU A 47 -3.57 8.01 -41.92
N GLY A 48 -4.37 8.46 -42.90
CA GLY A 48 -4.49 9.87 -43.24
C GLY A 48 -5.07 10.72 -42.11
N TYR A 49 -6.06 10.20 -41.39
CA TYR A 49 -6.64 10.87 -40.23
C TYR A 49 -5.63 10.96 -39.07
N LEU A 50 -4.84 9.91 -38.83
CA LEU A 50 -3.80 9.90 -37.80
C LEU A 50 -2.70 10.95 -38.08
N ASP A 51 -2.27 11.08 -39.34
CA ASP A 51 -1.21 12.03 -39.70
C ASP A 51 -1.69 13.50 -39.74
N THR A 52 -2.99 13.73 -39.95
CA THR A 52 -3.57 15.08 -40.01
C THR A 52 -4.09 15.55 -38.66
N THR A 53 -5.12 14.89 -38.11
CA THR A 53 -5.83 15.40 -36.93
C THR A 53 -5.19 14.94 -35.63
N VAL A 54 -4.86 13.65 -35.49
CA VAL A 54 -4.32 13.10 -34.22
C VAL A 54 -2.93 13.65 -33.92
N LYS A 55 -2.13 13.88 -34.96
CA LYS A 55 -0.80 14.48 -34.86
C LYS A 55 -0.80 15.85 -34.17
N ASP A 56 -1.85 16.65 -34.36
CA ASP A 56 -1.98 17.97 -33.75
C ASP A 56 -2.17 17.92 -32.23
N PHE A 57 -2.66 16.81 -31.68
CA PHE A 57 -2.81 16.60 -30.24
C PHE A 57 -1.50 16.24 -29.53
N MET A 58 -0.44 15.91 -30.29
CA MET A 58 0.84 15.48 -29.76
C MET A 58 1.88 16.59 -29.80
N TYR A 59 2.84 16.56 -28.87
CA TYR A 59 4.01 17.44 -28.95
C TYR A 59 4.91 17.01 -30.12
N ASN A 60 5.32 17.98 -30.92
CA ASN A 60 6.28 17.79 -32.02
C ASN A 60 5.87 16.68 -33.00
N GLY A 61 4.56 16.52 -33.24
CA GLY A 61 4.00 15.50 -34.13
C GLY A 61 4.28 14.06 -33.69
N GLY A 62 4.34 13.80 -32.38
CA GLY A 62 4.55 12.47 -31.81
C GLY A 62 5.99 12.17 -31.37
N LYS A 63 6.92 13.12 -31.54
CA LYS A 63 8.26 13.02 -30.95
C LYS A 63 8.24 13.25 -29.43
N GLY A 64 7.23 13.92 -28.90
CA GLY A 64 7.07 14.21 -27.47
C GLY A 64 7.82 15.44 -26.99
N LYS A 65 7.74 15.72 -25.70
CA LYS A 65 8.36 16.84 -24.97
C LYS A 65 8.91 16.33 -23.63
N LEU A 66 10.09 16.79 -23.23
CA LEU A 66 10.62 16.57 -21.89
C LEU A 66 10.03 17.62 -20.95
N GLU A 67 9.32 17.14 -19.93
CA GLU A 67 8.69 17.96 -18.91
C GLU A 67 9.34 17.69 -17.55
N ALA A 68 9.50 18.73 -16.73
CA ALA A 68 10.09 18.57 -15.40
C ALA A 68 9.11 17.84 -14.47
N VAL A 69 9.61 16.86 -13.71
CA VAL A 69 8.82 16.11 -12.72
C VAL A 69 8.21 17.05 -11.68
N SER A 70 8.91 18.13 -11.31
CA SER A 70 8.38 19.14 -10.39
C SER A 70 7.09 19.80 -10.91
N GLU A 71 6.96 20.03 -12.22
CA GLU A 71 5.74 20.61 -12.81
C GLU A 71 4.60 19.58 -12.82
N LEU A 72 4.90 18.32 -13.14
CA LEU A 72 3.91 17.24 -13.05
C LEU A 72 3.38 17.08 -11.62
N VAL A 73 4.27 17.12 -10.62
CA VAL A 73 3.89 17.03 -9.21
C VAL A 73 3.08 18.25 -8.77
N LYS A 74 3.39 19.46 -9.26
CA LYS A 74 2.57 20.65 -9.00
C LYS A 74 1.16 20.52 -9.57
N MET A 75 1.01 20.02 -10.79
CA MET A 75 -0.31 19.77 -11.39
C MET A 75 -1.11 18.76 -10.57
N ARG A 76 -0.49 17.65 -10.17
CA ARG A 76 -1.08 16.64 -9.28
C ARG A 76 -1.52 17.23 -7.94
N ASN A 77 -0.66 18.05 -7.32
CA ASN A 77 -0.96 18.71 -6.05
C ASN A 77 -2.08 19.76 -6.18
N LYS A 78 -2.17 20.44 -7.33
CA LYS A 78 -3.25 21.37 -7.63
C LYS A 78 -4.58 20.62 -7.71
N GLU A 79 -4.65 19.55 -8.49
CA GLU A 79 -5.84 18.70 -8.60
C GLU A 79 -6.30 18.16 -7.24
N ARG A 80 -5.36 17.66 -6.43
CA ARG A 80 -5.64 17.23 -5.04
C ARG A 80 -6.26 18.33 -4.20
N ASN A 81 -5.68 19.52 -4.24
CA ASN A 81 -6.15 20.65 -3.43
C ASN A 81 -7.48 21.24 -3.93
N GLU A 82 -7.82 21.06 -5.20
CA GLU A 82 -9.12 21.42 -5.77
C GLU A 82 -10.21 20.46 -5.28
N ARG A 83 -9.89 19.17 -5.13
CA ARG A 83 -10.78 18.15 -4.57
C ARG A 83 -10.97 18.28 -3.06
N LEU A 84 -9.97 18.81 -2.35
CA LEU A 84 -10.05 19.06 -0.91
C LEU A 84 -10.83 20.34 -0.60
N GLY A 85 -11.70 20.29 0.41
CA GLY A 85 -12.40 21.46 0.92
C GLY A 85 -11.43 22.55 1.43
N ALA A 86 -11.89 23.81 1.48
CA ALA A 86 -11.04 24.98 1.78
C ALA A 86 -10.21 24.84 3.08
N PHE A 87 -10.74 24.16 4.11
CA PHE A 87 -10.08 23.91 5.39
C PHE A 87 -9.06 22.76 5.37
N SER A 88 -9.11 21.87 4.37
CA SER A 88 -8.26 20.67 4.26
C SER A 88 -7.10 20.85 3.27
N ARG A 89 -7.01 22.00 2.60
CA ARG A 89 -5.95 22.30 1.63
C ARG A 89 -4.59 22.28 2.30
N LYS A 90 -3.73 21.33 1.91
CA LYS A 90 -2.35 21.26 2.37
C LYS A 90 -1.52 22.30 1.59
N LYS A 91 -0.92 23.27 2.29
CA LYS A 91 0.06 24.17 1.67
C LYS A 91 1.31 23.36 1.32
N GLY A 92 1.57 23.14 0.04
CA GLY A 92 2.81 22.54 -0.44
C GLY A 92 4.00 23.39 0.03
N LYS A 93 4.81 22.86 0.95
CA LYS A 93 6.03 23.51 1.43
C LYS A 93 7.19 23.08 0.53
N GLY A 94 7.32 23.69 -0.63
CA GLY A 94 8.46 23.44 -1.50
C GLY A 94 8.63 24.57 -2.51
N LYS A 95 9.82 25.14 -2.57
CA LYS A 95 10.23 25.95 -3.72
C LYS A 95 10.74 24.98 -4.77
N SER A 96 10.03 24.82 -5.88
CA SER A 96 10.59 24.14 -7.05
C SER A 96 11.73 24.99 -7.61
N GLY A 97 12.81 24.35 -8.05
CA GLY A 97 13.76 25.02 -8.94
C GLY A 97 13.07 25.49 -10.25
N PRO A 98 13.63 26.49 -10.95
CA PRO A 98 13.11 26.90 -12.25
C PRO A 98 13.18 25.75 -13.26
N ASN A 99 12.14 25.59 -14.09
CA ASN A 99 12.15 24.59 -15.16
C ASN A 99 13.09 25.06 -16.28
N ILE A 100 14.32 24.57 -16.27
CA ILE A 100 15.38 25.00 -17.19
C ILE A 100 15.00 24.77 -18.66
N LEU A 101 14.10 23.81 -18.96
CA LEU A 101 13.72 23.42 -20.32
C LEU A 101 12.51 24.17 -20.89
N GLU A 102 11.89 25.06 -20.12
CA GLU A 102 10.72 25.82 -20.59
C GLU A 102 11.07 26.75 -21.77
N ASP A 103 12.26 27.35 -21.73
CA ASP A 103 12.74 28.31 -22.74
C ASP A 103 13.51 27.67 -23.91
N PHE A 104 13.76 26.35 -23.89
CA PHE A 104 14.51 25.66 -24.96
C PHE A 104 13.57 25.05 -26.00
N ASN A 105 13.82 25.32 -27.28
CA ASN A 105 13.12 24.61 -28.36
C ASN A 105 13.62 23.14 -28.42
N GLN A 106 12.72 22.21 -28.11
CA GLN A 106 13.00 20.76 -28.06
C GLN A 106 12.75 20.02 -29.38
N GLU A 107 12.32 20.70 -30.46
CA GLU A 107 11.85 20.06 -31.70
C GLU A 107 12.91 19.20 -32.43
N ASN A 108 14.19 19.57 -32.34
CA ASN A 108 15.21 19.03 -33.25
C ASN A 108 16.26 18.09 -32.63
N ASN A 109 16.41 17.97 -31.29
CA ASN A 109 17.50 17.16 -30.69
C ASN A 109 17.18 16.53 -29.31
N GLN A 110 16.01 15.93 -29.12
CA GLN A 110 15.62 15.32 -27.84
C GLN A 110 16.53 14.19 -27.34
N GLY A 111 17.02 13.33 -28.24
CA GLY A 111 17.85 12.19 -27.83
C GLY A 111 19.19 12.64 -27.23
N ASP A 112 19.79 13.67 -27.80
CA ASP A 112 21.03 14.26 -27.30
C ASP A 112 20.79 15.11 -26.06
N LEU A 113 19.64 15.79 -25.98
CA LEU A 113 19.21 16.50 -24.78
C LEU A 113 19.05 15.55 -23.59
N MET A 114 18.42 14.39 -23.77
CA MET A 114 18.26 13.39 -22.72
C MET A 114 19.60 12.83 -22.24
N LYS A 115 20.54 12.56 -23.16
CA LYS A 115 21.90 12.16 -22.81
C LYS A 115 22.65 13.26 -22.04
N ALA A 116 22.50 14.52 -22.46
CA ALA A 116 23.10 15.67 -21.80
C ALA A 116 22.54 15.88 -20.39
N LEU A 117 21.22 15.78 -20.21
CA LEU A 117 20.58 15.85 -18.90
C LEU A 117 21.07 14.74 -17.97
N LYS A 118 21.19 13.51 -18.48
CA LYS A 118 21.73 12.37 -17.72
C LYS A 118 23.19 12.56 -17.31
N LEU A 119 23.99 13.27 -18.11
CA LEU A 119 25.37 13.64 -17.77
C LEU A 119 25.41 14.77 -16.73
N LEU A 120 24.55 15.78 -16.87
CA LEU A 120 24.45 16.93 -15.97
C LEU A 120 23.97 16.56 -14.57
N ASP A 121 23.09 15.56 -14.45
CA ASP A 121 22.65 15.04 -13.14
C ASP A 121 23.76 14.27 -12.39
N GLY A 122 24.96 14.17 -12.96
CA GLY A 122 26.14 13.61 -12.33
C GLY A 122 26.06 12.08 -12.32
N GLY A 123 26.88 11.44 -13.16
CA GLY A 123 26.92 10.00 -13.40
C GLY A 123 27.29 9.10 -12.20
N LYS A 124 26.76 9.33 -11.00
CA LYS A 124 26.64 8.29 -9.98
C LYS A 124 25.56 7.32 -10.47
N GLY A 125 26.00 6.18 -10.99
CA GLY A 125 25.16 5.05 -11.43
C GLY A 125 24.31 4.38 -10.36
N GLY A 126 23.76 5.13 -9.41
CA GLY A 126 22.51 4.75 -8.76
C GLY A 126 21.36 5.14 -9.68
N LYS A 127 20.28 4.36 -9.71
CA LYS A 127 19.02 4.71 -10.36
C LYS A 127 18.40 5.94 -9.66
N GLY A 128 19.02 7.11 -9.79
CA GLY A 128 18.47 8.39 -9.35
C GLY A 128 17.31 8.73 -10.27
N ASP A 129 16.15 9.00 -9.67
CA ASP A 129 14.92 9.31 -10.40
C ASP A 129 15.17 10.43 -11.42
N ALA A 130 14.77 10.20 -12.67
CA ALA A 130 14.95 11.19 -13.72
C ALA A 130 14.15 12.45 -13.37
N LYS A 131 14.80 13.60 -13.29
CA LYS A 131 14.15 14.89 -13.02
C LYS A 131 13.21 15.35 -14.15
N TYR A 132 13.35 14.73 -15.31
CA TYR A 132 12.55 15.00 -16.49
C TYR A 132 11.88 13.72 -16.97
N ARG A 133 10.65 13.88 -17.44
CA ARG A 133 9.84 12.82 -18.00
C ARG A 133 9.43 13.16 -19.42
N GLU A 134 9.53 12.20 -20.32
CA GLU A 134 9.09 12.34 -21.70
C GLU A 134 7.57 12.15 -21.79
N ILE A 135 6.88 13.13 -22.35
CA ILE A 135 5.43 13.16 -22.51
C ILE A 135 5.13 13.37 -23.99
N VAL A 136 4.31 12.49 -24.57
CA VAL A 136 4.02 12.55 -26.01
C VAL A 136 2.77 13.38 -26.29
N TRP A 137 1.70 13.13 -25.54
CA TRP A 137 0.43 13.83 -25.71
C TRP A 137 0.42 15.19 -24.98
N LYS A 138 -0.13 16.23 -25.62
CA LYS A 138 -0.23 17.58 -25.04
C LYS A 138 -1.02 17.56 -23.74
N ILE A 139 -0.46 18.12 -22.67
CA ILE A 139 -1.05 18.05 -21.32
C ILE A 139 -2.47 18.67 -21.29
N GLU A 140 -2.68 19.77 -22.02
CA GLU A 140 -3.96 20.50 -22.07
C GLU A 140 -5.07 19.73 -22.80
N GLU A 141 -4.68 18.93 -23.78
CA GLU A 141 -5.55 18.17 -24.69
C GLU A 141 -5.74 16.70 -24.24
N ARG A 142 -5.38 16.37 -23.00
CA ARG A 142 -5.67 15.08 -22.36
C ARG A 142 -7.12 15.00 -21.86
N GLY A 143 -7.56 13.77 -21.62
CA GLY A 143 -8.86 13.50 -20.99
C GLY A 143 -8.94 13.94 -19.53
N THR A 144 -10.11 13.76 -18.92
CA THR A 144 -10.36 14.13 -17.51
C THR A 144 -9.54 13.30 -16.54
N MET A 145 -9.20 12.05 -16.88
CA MET A 145 -8.33 11.17 -16.11
C MET A 145 -6.84 11.34 -16.48
N GLY A 146 -6.51 12.32 -17.33
CA GLY A 146 -5.15 12.55 -17.82
C GLY A 146 -4.66 11.50 -18.82
N GLU A 147 -5.60 10.76 -19.42
CA GLU A 147 -5.38 9.74 -20.43
C GLU A 147 -5.04 10.35 -21.80
N ASN A 148 -4.33 9.56 -22.60
CA ASN A 148 -4.13 9.80 -24.03
C ASN A 148 -5.08 8.89 -24.83
N LEU A 149 -5.04 9.01 -26.16
CA LEU A 149 -5.95 8.26 -27.03
C LEU A 149 -5.79 6.74 -26.90
N VAL A 150 -4.55 6.26 -26.72
CA VAL A 150 -4.27 4.84 -26.45
C VAL A 150 -4.90 4.41 -25.12
N GLY A 151 -4.77 5.21 -24.08
CA GLY A 151 -5.42 5.01 -22.78
C GLY A 151 -6.93 4.87 -22.90
N CYS A 152 -7.60 5.78 -23.64
CA CYS A 152 -9.05 5.69 -23.91
C CYS A 152 -9.41 4.35 -24.57
N CYS A 153 -8.66 3.94 -25.60
CA CYS A 153 -8.90 2.68 -26.28
C CYS A 153 -8.75 1.46 -25.36
N LEU A 154 -7.70 1.46 -24.52
CA LEU A 154 -7.43 0.35 -23.62
C LEU A 154 -8.39 0.29 -22.43
N MET A 155 -8.93 1.43 -21.97
CA MET A 155 -9.97 1.45 -20.94
C MET A 155 -11.26 0.76 -21.39
N GLN A 156 -11.64 0.89 -22.67
CA GLN A 156 -12.83 0.23 -23.21
C GLN A 156 -12.64 -1.27 -23.45
N GLY A 157 -11.41 -1.69 -23.82
CA GLY A 157 -11.06 -3.11 -23.95
C GLY A 157 -11.74 -3.88 -25.09
N SER A 158 -12.41 -3.20 -26.02
CA SER A 158 -13.06 -3.87 -27.16
C SER A 158 -12.04 -4.25 -28.26
N PRO A 159 -12.30 -5.29 -29.08
CA PRO A 159 -11.34 -5.73 -30.10
C PRO A 159 -11.04 -4.63 -31.13
N VAL A 160 -12.02 -3.78 -31.44
CA VAL A 160 -11.83 -2.63 -32.35
C VAL A 160 -10.90 -1.59 -31.73
N HIS A 161 -11.05 -1.32 -30.43
CA HIS A 161 -10.21 -0.36 -29.72
C HIS A 161 -8.79 -0.89 -29.53
N LYS A 162 -8.63 -2.19 -29.28
CA LYS A 162 -7.32 -2.86 -29.23
C LYS A 162 -6.55 -2.68 -30.53
N GLU A 163 -7.18 -2.99 -31.66
CA GLU A 163 -6.54 -2.84 -32.98
C GLU A 163 -6.21 -1.38 -33.29
N LEU A 164 -7.10 -0.44 -32.93
CA LEU A 164 -6.82 0.99 -33.04
C LEU A 164 -5.62 1.41 -32.17
N ALA A 165 -5.53 0.94 -30.93
CA ALA A 165 -4.41 1.20 -30.04
C ALA A 165 -3.09 0.65 -30.60
N MET A 166 -3.11 -0.56 -31.18
CA MET A 166 -1.94 -1.14 -31.85
C MET A 166 -1.50 -0.30 -33.06
N LYS A 167 -2.43 0.15 -33.91
CA LYS A 167 -2.13 1.05 -35.03
C LYS A 167 -1.55 2.40 -34.59
N LEU A 168 -2.11 2.98 -33.51
CA LEU A 168 -1.60 4.23 -32.93
C LEU A 168 -0.15 4.09 -32.46
N ILE A 169 0.17 2.98 -31.79
CA ILE A 169 1.52 2.68 -31.32
C ILE A 169 2.48 2.43 -32.49
N GLN A 170 2.04 1.74 -33.55
CA GLN A 170 2.86 1.54 -34.75
C GLN A 170 3.17 2.88 -35.45
N SER A 171 2.21 3.79 -35.49
CA SER A 171 2.38 5.12 -36.09
C SER A 171 3.24 6.04 -35.23
N PHE A 172 3.07 5.96 -33.91
CA PHE A 172 3.74 6.81 -32.92
C PHE A 172 4.34 5.94 -31.79
N PRO A 173 5.56 5.39 -31.97
CA PRO A 173 6.13 4.38 -31.07
C PRO A 173 6.39 4.89 -29.66
N LYS A 174 6.58 6.20 -29.47
CA LYS A 174 6.80 6.78 -28.14
C LYS A 174 5.55 6.76 -27.24
N LEU A 175 4.34 6.61 -27.80
CA LEU A 175 3.10 6.53 -27.01
C LEU A 175 3.07 5.31 -26.09
N VAL A 176 3.87 4.28 -26.35
CA VAL A 176 3.93 3.05 -25.55
C VAL A 176 4.28 3.33 -24.08
N ASN A 177 5.10 4.34 -23.82
CA ASN A 177 5.59 4.69 -22.48
C ASN A 177 4.91 5.95 -21.89
N ASP A 178 3.94 6.51 -22.59
CA ASP A 178 3.19 7.68 -22.13
C ASP A 178 2.18 7.26 -21.05
N ILE A 179 2.20 7.96 -19.91
CA ILE A 179 1.41 7.61 -18.72
C ILE A 179 0.17 8.47 -18.57
N MET A 180 -0.77 8.02 -17.75
CA MET A 180 -1.86 8.85 -17.26
C MET A 180 -1.34 9.86 -16.22
N LEU A 181 -1.84 11.09 -16.27
CA LEU A 181 -1.34 12.22 -15.47
C LEU A 181 -2.30 12.71 -14.37
N SER A 182 -3.53 12.21 -14.27
CA SER A 182 -4.42 12.60 -13.17
C SER A 182 -3.90 12.10 -11.83
N GLU A 183 -4.29 12.74 -10.74
CA GLU A 183 -3.94 12.32 -9.39
C GLU A 183 -4.34 10.86 -9.08
N GLU A 184 -5.52 10.44 -9.53
CA GLU A 184 -6.05 9.10 -9.27
C GLU A 184 -5.29 8.01 -10.00
N TYR A 185 -4.92 8.25 -11.26
CA TYR A 185 -4.34 7.24 -12.14
C TYR A 185 -2.88 7.52 -12.51
N TYR A 186 -2.23 8.42 -11.78
CA TYR A 186 -0.89 8.89 -12.08
C TYR A 186 0.11 7.73 -12.28
N GLY A 187 0.77 7.69 -13.43
CA GLY A 187 1.77 6.66 -13.74
C GLY A 187 1.22 5.37 -14.34
N LEU A 188 -0.11 5.25 -14.48
CA LEU A 188 -0.69 4.11 -15.20
C LEU A 188 -0.24 4.16 -16.67
N SER A 189 0.40 3.08 -17.12
CA SER A 189 0.89 2.96 -18.49
C SER A 189 0.04 2.00 -19.32
N PRO A 190 0.12 2.05 -20.67
CA PRO A 190 -0.55 1.10 -21.54
C PRO A 190 -0.27 -0.36 -21.19
N LEU A 191 0.95 -0.65 -20.71
CA LEU A 191 1.34 -2.00 -20.26
C LEU A 191 0.56 -2.44 -19.01
N HIS A 192 0.34 -1.56 -18.04
CA HIS A 192 -0.50 -1.88 -16.88
C HIS A 192 -1.94 -2.19 -17.31
N GLN A 193 -2.51 -1.35 -18.18
CA GLN A 193 -3.89 -1.53 -18.65
C GLN A 193 -4.06 -2.83 -19.45
N ALA A 194 -3.07 -3.19 -20.29
CA ALA A 194 -3.10 -4.44 -21.03
C ALA A 194 -3.11 -5.69 -20.12
N ILE A 195 -2.39 -5.62 -18.99
CA ILE A 195 -2.38 -6.68 -17.96
C ILE A 195 -3.73 -6.74 -17.24
N VAL A 196 -4.31 -5.60 -16.88
CA VAL A 196 -5.64 -5.53 -16.23
C VAL A 196 -6.73 -6.08 -17.17
N ASN A 197 -6.60 -5.87 -18.48
CA ASN A 197 -7.51 -6.42 -19.48
C ASN A 197 -7.26 -7.91 -19.79
N GLU A 198 -6.30 -8.56 -19.12
CA GLU A 198 -5.94 -9.98 -19.29
C GLU A 198 -5.49 -10.35 -20.71
N ASP A 199 -4.97 -9.38 -21.48
CA ASP A 199 -4.63 -9.55 -22.89
C ASP A 199 -3.14 -9.84 -23.08
N SER A 200 -2.77 -11.12 -23.04
CA SER A 200 -1.39 -11.58 -23.23
C SER A 200 -0.80 -11.20 -24.59
N HIS A 201 -1.61 -11.13 -25.65
CA HIS A 201 -1.16 -10.74 -26.98
C HIS A 201 -0.79 -9.25 -27.03
N LEU A 202 -1.65 -8.39 -26.47
CA LEU A 202 -1.36 -6.96 -26.37
C LEU A 202 -0.13 -6.69 -25.50
N VAL A 203 0.02 -7.41 -24.39
CA VAL A 203 1.21 -7.33 -23.53
C VAL A 203 2.48 -7.68 -24.33
N SER A 204 2.45 -8.78 -25.10
CA SER A 204 3.58 -9.16 -25.96
C SER A 204 3.89 -8.09 -27.00
N PHE A 205 2.87 -7.53 -27.64
CA PHE A 205 3.03 -6.46 -28.63
C PHE A 205 3.66 -5.18 -28.03
N LEU A 206 3.19 -4.76 -26.85
CA LEU A 206 3.71 -3.59 -26.15
C LEU A 206 5.18 -3.79 -25.76
N LEU A 207 5.53 -4.97 -25.23
CA LEU A 207 6.90 -5.31 -24.87
C LEU A 207 7.83 -5.32 -26.11
N GLN A 208 7.38 -5.88 -27.22
CA GLN A 208 8.11 -5.84 -28.50
C GLN A 208 8.27 -4.42 -29.04
N SER A 209 7.30 -3.55 -28.77
CA SER A 209 7.31 -2.14 -29.17
C SER A 209 8.16 -1.23 -28.25
N GLY A 210 8.84 -1.80 -27.25
CA GLY A 210 9.73 -1.06 -26.36
C GLY A 210 9.08 -0.50 -25.10
N ALA A 211 8.00 -1.14 -24.61
CA ALA A 211 7.38 -0.77 -23.34
C ALA A 211 8.33 -0.92 -22.15
N GLU A 212 8.32 0.07 -21.26
CA GLU A 212 9.10 0.04 -20.03
C GLU A 212 8.51 -0.94 -19.02
N VAL A 213 9.24 -2.04 -18.82
CA VAL A 213 8.83 -3.16 -17.95
C VAL A 213 8.74 -2.77 -16.47
N ASN A 214 9.53 -1.79 -16.04
CA ASN A 214 9.61 -1.35 -14.65
C ASN A 214 8.94 0.02 -14.43
N GLN A 215 8.01 0.41 -15.30
CA GLN A 215 7.24 1.63 -15.15
C GLN A 215 6.45 1.58 -13.83
N ARG A 216 6.51 2.63 -13.02
CA ARG A 216 5.78 2.71 -11.75
C ARG A 216 4.44 3.43 -11.92
N CYS A 217 3.41 2.91 -11.26
CA CYS A 217 2.09 3.51 -11.14
C CYS A 217 1.85 4.03 -9.72
N TYR A 218 1.76 5.35 -9.53
CA TYR A 218 1.63 5.98 -8.21
C TYR A 218 0.25 6.56 -7.95
N GLY A 219 -0.76 6.20 -8.74
CA GLY A 219 -2.09 6.80 -8.66
C GLY A 219 -2.70 6.65 -7.27
N ALA A 220 -3.43 7.67 -6.80
CA ALA A 220 -4.13 7.60 -5.52
C ALA A 220 -5.16 6.46 -5.50
N PHE A 221 -5.72 6.09 -6.65
CA PHE A 221 -6.65 4.97 -6.79
C PHE A 221 -6.00 3.63 -6.43
N PHE A 222 -4.72 3.47 -6.76
CA PHE A 222 -3.94 2.25 -6.56
C PHE A 222 -3.27 2.16 -5.19
N CYS A 223 -3.41 3.17 -4.33
CA CYS A 223 -2.94 3.11 -2.94
C CYS A 223 -3.96 2.41 -2.03
N PRO A 224 -3.51 1.73 -0.96
CA PRO A 224 -4.38 1.30 0.14
C PRO A 224 -5.24 2.45 0.68
N ASP A 225 -6.49 2.15 1.05
CA ASP A 225 -7.49 3.16 1.41
C ASP A 225 -7.11 3.95 2.67
N ASP A 226 -6.45 3.28 3.63
CA ASP A 226 -5.96 3.88 4.86
C ASP A 226 -4.85 4.93 4.62
N GLN A 227 -4.03 4.74 3.59
CA GLN A 227 -2.91 5.63 3.28
C GLN A 227 -3.31 6.86 2.46
N LYS A 228 -4.47 6.84 1.77
CA LYS A 228 -4.89 7.91 0.83
C LYS A 228 -4.89 9.31 1.47
N ALA A 229 -5.37 9.44 2.71
CA ALA A 229 -5.41 10.73 3.42
C ALA A 229 -4.02 11.21 3.88
N SER A 230 -3.14 10.26 4.21
CA SER A 230 -1.77 10.52 4.69
C SER A 230 -0.78 10.87 3.58
N ARG A 231 -1.19 10.65 2.32
CA ARG A 231 -0.40 10.91 1.13
C ARG A 231 0.18 12.33 1.08
N THR A 232 1.47 12.40 0.77
CA THR A 232 2.18 13.65 0.47
C THR A 232 3.08 13.48 -0.73
N ASP A 233 3.31 14.57 -1.46
CA ASP A 233 4.21 14.59 -2.61
C ASP A 233 5.37 15.54 -2.33
N SER A 234 6.56 15.15 -2.77
CA SER A 234 7.76 15.97 -2.77
C SER A 234 8.04 16.48 -4.18
N LEU A 235 8.58 17.70 -4.32
CA LEU A 235 8.87 18.29 -5.63
C LEU A 235 10.16 17.74 -6.27
N GLU A 236 10.96 17.00 -5.49
CA GLU A 236 12.27 16.48 -5.92
C GLU A 236 12.17 15.13 -6.64
N HIS A 237 11.11 14.36 -6.39
CA HIS A 237 10.92 13.02 -6.95
C HIS A 237 9.47 12.79 -7.37
N GLU A 238 9.28 11.84 -8.28
CA GLU A 238 7.96 11.53 -8.85
C GLU A 238 7.09 10.65 -7.94
N TYR A 239 7.74 9.75 -7.18
CA TYR A 239 7.07 8.84 -6.26
C TYR A 239 6.45 9.58 -5.08
N VAL A 240 5.60 8.86 -4.35
CA VAL A 240 4.73 9.42 -3.33
C VAL A 240 5.26 9.07 -1.96
N ASP A 241 5.11 9.98 -1.00
CA ASP A 241 5.43 9.69 0.39
C ASP A 241 4.18 9.20 1.12
N LEU A 242 4.26 7.97 1.64
CA LEU A 242 3.19 7.28 2.35
C LEU A 242 3.55 7.05 3.82
N SER A 243 2.54 6.89 4.65
CA SER A 243 2.71 6.49 6.05
C SER A 243 3.29 5.08 6.15
N LEU A 244 4.16 4.86 7.15
CA LEU A 244 4.82 3.57 7.35
C LEU A 244 3.85 2.46 7.72
N LYS A 245 2.79 2.77 8.47
CA LYS A 245 1.82 1.78 8.92
C LYS A 245 0.66 1.70 7.93
N THR A 246 0.45 0.50 7.41
CA THR A 246 -0.74 0.15 6.64
C THR A 246 -1.30 -1.22 7.01
N ASN A 247 -2.61 -1.36 6.79
CA ASN A 247 -3.36 -2.61 6.86
C ASN A 247 -3.60 -3.25 5.48
N TYR A 248 -3.09 -2.63 4.40
CA TYR A 248 -3.25 -3.06 3.00
C TYR A 248 -4.70 -3.24 2.54
N LYS A 249 -5.68 -2.73 3.30
CA LYS A 249 -7.08 -2.76 2.89
C LYS A 249 -7.30 -1.71 1.81
N GLY A 250 -7.87 -2.12 0.70
CA GLY A 250 -8.19 -1.23 -0.41
C GLY A 250 -8.85 -1.98 -1.55
N ARG A 251 -9.55 -1.24 -2.41
CA ARG A 251 -10.25 -1.84 -3.55
C ARG A 251 -9.32 -2.30 -4.68
N MET A 252 -8.18 -1.63 -4.87
CA MET A 252 -7.29 -1.91 -6.01
C MET A 252 -5.81 -1.63 -5.71
N TYR A 253 -5.26 -2.27 -4.68
CA TYR A 253 -3.82 -2.24 -4.43
C TYR A 253 -3.13 -3.43 -5.11
N LEU A 254 -2.54 -3.24 -6.29
CA LEU A 254 -1.88 -4.30 -7.10
C LEU A 254 -0.34 -4.15 -7.13
N GLY A 255 0.20 -3.33 -6.23
CA GLY A 255 1.57 -2.82 -6.29
C GLY A 255 1.73 -1.76 -7.40
N GLU A 256 2.97 -1.36 -7.67
CA GLU A 256 3.28 -0.26 -8.61
C GLU A 256 3.81 -0.71 -9.96
N TYR A 257 4.31 -1.95 -10.07
CA TYR A 257 5.02 -2.42 -11.26
C TYR A 257 4.13 -3.34 -12.11
N PRO A 258 4.31 -3.41 -13.44
CA PRO A 258 3.56 -4.33 -14.30
C PRO A 258 3.66 -5.78 -13.84
N LEU A 259 4.83 -6.21 -13.37
CA LEU A 259 5.03 -7.56 -12.85
C LEU A 259 4.23 -7.83 -11.57
N SER A 260 4.06 -6.83 -10.70
CA SER A 260 3.26 -6.96 -9.48
C SER A 260 1.76 -7.01 -9.79
N TYR A 261 1.30 -6.31 -10.83
CA TYR A 261 -0.06 -6.44 -11.36
C TYR A 261 -0.33 -7.86 -11.84
N ALA A 262 0.55 -8.40 -12.69
CA ALA A 262 0.40 -9.77 -13.18
C ALA A 262 0.39 -10.80 -12.04
N ALA A 263 1.22 -10.59 -11.00
CA ALA A 263 1.25 -11.43 -9.81
C ALA A 263 -0.04 -11.32 -8.97
N SER A 264 -0.60 -10.12 -8.82
CA SER A 264 -1.82 -9.90 -8.02
C SER A 264 -3.07 -10.50 -8.67
N LEU A 265 -3.13 -10.45 -10.00
CA LEU A 265 -4.25 -10.95 -10.81
C LEU A 265 -4.13 -12.44 -11.18
N ASP A 266 -3.08 -13.13 -10.75
CA ASP A 266 -2.81 -14.54 -11.07
C ASP A 266 -2.61 -14.83 -12.57
N LEU A 267 -2.09 -13.86 -13.32
CA LEU A 267 -1.90 -13.95 -14.76
C LEU A 267 -0.53 -14.55 -15.10
N MET A 268 -0.44 -15.87 -15.05
CA MET A 268 0.79 -16.63 -15.27
C MET A 268 1.48 -16.32 -16.61
N ASP A 269 0.71 -16.18 -17.69
CA ASP A 269 1.26 -15.93 -19.03
C ASP A 269 1.85 -14.52 -19.15
N CYS A 270 1.16 -13.50 -18.64
CA CYS A 270 1.67 -12.14 -18.55
C CYS A 270 2.94 -12.08 -17.67
N TYR A 271 2.95 -12.78 -16.54
CA TYR A 271 4.12 -12.86 -15.66
C TYR A 271 5.33 -13.47 -16.38
N LYS A 272 5.14 -14.57 -17.12
CA LYS A 272 6.19 -15.19 -17.94
C LYS A 272 6.73 -14.26 -19.02
N LEU A 273 5.84 -13.56 -19.74
CA LEU A 273 6.23 -12.59 -20.78
C LEU A 273 7.07 -11.45 -20.20
N LEU A 274 6.66 -10.90 -19.05
CA LEU A 274 7.39 -9.84 -18.35
C LEU A 274 8.76 -10.34 -17.86
N ARG A 275 8.82 -11.54 -17.27
CA ARG A 275 10.08 -12.12 -16.79
C ARG A 275 11.06 -12.40 -17.93
N THR A 276 10.55 -12.87 -19.08
CA THR A 276 11.35 -13.06 -20.31
C THR A 276 11.95 -11.74 -20.80
N ASN A 277 11.22 -10.64 -20.63
CA ASN A 277 11.68 -9.28 -20.91
C ASN A 277 12.47 -8.63 -19.74
N LYS A 278 13.07 -9.45 -18.87
CA LYS A 278 13.96 -9.01 -17.77
C LYS A 278 13.28 -8.16 -16.68
N ALA A 279 11.98 -8.32 -16.47
CA ALA A 279 11.31 -7.78 -15.28
C ALA A 279 11.96 -8.34 -14.00
N ASP A 280 12.28 -7.49 -13.02
CA ASP A 280 12.86 -7.93 -11.75
C ASP A 280 11.78 -8.07 -10.67
N PRO A 281 11.51 -9.29 -10.15
CA PRO A 281 10.50 -9.52 -9.11
C PRO A 281 10.87 -8.94 -7.74
N ASN A 282 12.13 -8.54 -7.55
CA ASN A 282 12.65 -8.05 -6.29
C ASN A 282 12.56 -6.52 -6.15
N LEU A 283 12.04 -5.83 -7.17
CA LEU A 283 11.80 -4.39 -7.08
C LEU A 283 10.76 -4.09 -6.02
N LYS A 284 11.06 -3.05 -5.24
CA LYS A 284 10.21 -2.58 -4.15
C LYS A 284 9.34 -1.42 -4.64
N ASP A 285 8.07 -1.46 -4.29
CA ASP A 285 7.14 -0.36 -4.46
C ASP A 285 7.35 0.73 -3.39
N THR A 286 6.52 1.78 -3.41
CA THR A 286 6.55 2.84 -2.39
C THR A 286 6.33 2.33 -0.96
N ASN A 287 5.61 1.24 -0.73
CA ASN A 287 5.47 0.62 0.60
C ASN A 287 6.62 -0.36 0.93
N GLY A 288 7.58 -0.52 0.02
CA GLY A 288 8.69 -1.45 0.16
C GLY A 288 8.33 -2.89 -0.21
N ASN A 289 7.11 -3.13 -0.68
CA ASN A 289 6.62 -4.46 -1.03
C ASN A 289 7.16 -4.90 -2.40
N THR A 290 7.47 -6.18 -2.49
CA THR A 290 7.92 -6.85 -3.73
C THR A 290 6.77 -7.63 -4.38
N ALA A 291 7.02 -8.24 -5.55
CA ALA A 291 6.02 -9.10 -6.20
C ALA A 291 5.50 -10.22 -5.26
N LEU A 292 6.36 -10.82 -4.43
CA LEU A 292 5.93 -11.86 -3.47
C LEU A 292 5.04 -11.31 -2.35
N HIS A 293 5.29 -10.09 -1.88
CA HIS A 293 4.38 -9.46 -0.92
C HIS A 293 2.99 -9.27 -1.54
N MET A 294 2.91 -8.88 -2.82
CA MET A 294 1.62 -8.76 -3.50
C MET A 294 0.90 -10.10 -3.65
N THR A 295 1.62 -11.18 -3.93
CA THR A 295 0.99 -12.52 -3.98
C THR A 295 0.38 -12.92 -2.64
N VAL A 296 0.99 -12.52 -1.52
CA VAL A 296 0.46 -12.76 -0.17
C VAL A 296 -0.79 -11.94 0.10
N ILE A 297 -0.79 -10.65 -0.26
CA ILE A 297 -1.93 -9.76 -0.07
C ILE A 297 -3.18 -10.25 -0.82
N HIS A 298 -2.99 -10.82 -2.02
CA HIS A 298 -4.08 -11.33 -2.87
C HIS A 298 -4.27 -12.85 -2.82
N GLU A 299 -3.56 -13.55 -1.94
CA GLU A 299 -3.63 -15.01 -1.76
C GLU A 299 -3.39 -15.84 -3.05
N ARG A 300 -2.43 -15.43 -3.89
CA ARG A 300 -2.12 -16.10 -5.17
C ARG A 300 -1.01 -17.14 -5.00
N LEU A 301 -1.40 -18.37 -4.66
CA LEU A 301 -0.47 -19.49 -4.39
C LEU A 301 0.32 -19.95 -5.61
N ASP A 302 -0.34 -20.12 -6.75
CA ASP A 302 0.29 -20.70 -7.95
C ASP A 302 1.39 -19.78 -8.48
N ILE A 303 1.10 -18.49 -8.58
CA ILE A 303 2.07 -17.49 -8.99
C ILE A 303 3.15 -17.25 -7.93
N LEU A 304 2.87 -17.45 -6.64
CA LEU A 304 3.88 -17.38 -5.57
C LEU A 304 4.94 -18.46 -5.77
N LYS A 305 4.54 -19.72 -5.99
CA LYS A 305 5.46 -20.82 -6.27
C LYS A 305 6.27 -20.56 -7.55
N PHE A 306 5.60 -20.06 -8.59
CA PHE A 306 6.27 -19.72 -9.85
C PHE A 306 7.26 -18.55 -9.71
N ALA A 307 6.88 -17.49 -9.00
CA ALA A 307 7.73 -16.33 -8.74
C ALA A 307 8.99 -16.72 -7.97
N TYR A 308 8.85 -17.57 -6.95
CA TYR A 308 10.00 -18.11 -6.21
C TYR A 308 10.95 -18.89 -7.14
N ASN A 309 10.41 -19.83 -7.92
CA ASN A 309 11.19 -20.61 -8.87
C ASN A 309 11.86 -19.76 -9.97
N THR A 310 11.32 -18.58 -10.28
CA THR A 310 11.88 -17.65 -11.27
C THR A 310 12.83 -16.61 -10.67
N GLY A 311 13.22 -16.76 -9.40
CA GLY A 311 14.28 -15.99 -8.74
C GLY A 311 13.80 -14.82 -7.87
N ALA A 312 12.54 -14.82 -7.44
CA ALA A 312 12.07 -13.90 -6.42
C ALA A 312 12.59 -14.31 -5.04
N LYS A 313 13.06 -13.33 -4.25
CA LYS A 313 13.67 -13.58 -2.94
C LYS A 313 12.66 -13.41 -1.80
N LEU A 314 12.64 -14.37 -0.88
CA LEU A 314 11.77 -14.39 0.29
C LEU A 314 12.28 -13.51 1.45
N ASN A 315 13.59 -13.27 1.53
CA ASN A 315 14.21 -12.53 2.62
C ASN A 315 14.05 -11.00 2.57
N ILE A 316 13.43 -10.48 1.52
CA ILE A 316 13.30 -9.03 1.33
C ILE A 316 12.21 -8.50 2.26
N THR A 317 12.52 -7.47 3.03
CA THR A 317 11.56 -6.78 3.90
C THR A 317 10.96 -5.53 3.27
N ASN A 318 9.71 -5.23 3.61
CA ASN A 318 9.03 -3.98 3.25
C ASN A 318 9.35 -2.83 4.23
N LYS A 319 8.70 -1.66 4.08
CA LYS A 319 8.91 -0.51 4.98
C LYS A 319 8.42 -0.74 6.41
N GLN A 320 7.59 -1.76 6.63
CA GLN A 320 7.17 -2.22 7.96
C GLN A 320 8.11 -3.29 8.52
N ASN A 321 9.28 -3.53 7.90
CA ASN A 321 10.21 -4.61 8.24
C ASN A 321 9.64 -6.04 8.10
N LEU A 322 8.50 -6.18 7.41
CA LEU A 322 7.87 -7.48 7.19
C LEU A 322 8.44 -8.13 5.94
N THR A 323 8.82 -9.40 6.04
CA THR A 323 9.01 -10.33 4.92
C THR A 323 7.65 -10.82 4.40
N PRO A 324 7.57 -11.47 3.22
CA PRO A 324 6.34 -12.11 2.75
C PRO A 324 5.76 -13.11 3.77
N LEU A 325 6.60 -13.88 4.46
CA LEU A 325 6.18 -14.84 5.51
C LEU A 325 5.51 -14.12 6.69
N THR A 326 6.21 -13.14 7.27
CA THR A 326 5.66 -12.36 8.41
C THR A 326 4.46 -11.49 8.00
N LEU A 327 4.37 -11.09 6.73
CA LEU A 327 3.20 -10.39 6.19
C LEU A 327 1.99 -11.33 6.13
N ALA A 328 2.18 -12.58 5.70
CA ALA A 328 1.13 -13.60 5.72
C ALA A 328 0.65 -13.84 7.16
N ALA A 329 1.56 -13.85 8.12
CA ALA A 329 1.24 -13.97 9.53
C ALA A 329 0.40 -12.79 10.06
N LYS A 330 0.81 -11.56 9.75
CA LYS A 330 0.08 -10.33 10.13
C LYS A 330 -1.32 -10.23 9.50
N MET A 331 -1.51 -10.80 8.31
CA MET A 331 -2.80 -10.81 7.62
C MET A 331 -3.62 -12.08 7.88
N ALA A 332 -3.15 -12.95 8.78
CA ALA A 332 -3.74 -14.24 9.12
C ALA A 332 -4.00 -15.17 7.91
N LYS A 333 -3.12 -15.17 6.92
CA LYS A 333 -3.27 -15.97 5.69
C LYS A 333 -2.62 -17.35 5.82
N LYS A 334 -3.29 -18.27 6.51
CA LYS A 334 -2.79 -19.62 6.82
C LYS A 334 -2.20 -20.37 5.64
N ARG A 335 -2.95 -20.52 4.55
CA ARG A 335 -2.47 -21.24 3.35
C ARG A 335 -1.21 -20.62 2.75
N MET A 336 -1.15 -19.28 2.70
CA MET A 336 0.04 -18.57 2.20
C MET A 336 1.23 -18.76 3.13
N PHE A 337 0.99 -18.71 4.44
CA PHE A 337 2.02 -18.87 5.46
C PHE A 337 2.63 -20.28 5.44
N GLU A 338 1.81 -21.33 5.38
CA GLU A 338 2.27 -22.73 5.31
C GLU A 338 3.11 -22.99 4.05
N GLU A 339 2.68 -22.47 2.91
CA GLU A 339 3.41 -22.65 1.66
C GLU A 339 4.72 -21.86 1.64
N LEU A 340 4.72 -20.63 2.16
CA LEU A 340 5.95 -19.86 2.35
C LEU A 340 6.93 -20.58 3.30
N LEU A 341 6.41 -21.14 4.39
CA LEU A 341 7.20 -21.90 5.35
C LEU A 341 7.80 -23.16 4.70
N HIS A 342 7.03 -23.86 3.86
CA HIS A 342 7.52 -24.99 3.08
C HIS A 342 8.61 -24.57 2.08
N LEU A 343 8.45 -23.42 1.40
CA LEU A 343 9.46 -22.90 0.46
C LEU A 343 10.76 -22.45 1.14
N GLU A 344 10.69 -21.98 2.38
CA GLU A 344 11.86 -21.62 3.19
C GLU A 344 12.51 -22.82 3.90
N SER A 345 11.77 -23.94 4.01
CA SER A 345 12.25 -25.14 4.69
C SER A 345 13.38 -25.83 3.93
N ASN A 346 14.32 -26.40 4.68
CA ASN A 346 15.36 -27.26 4.14
C ASN A 346 15.11 -28.69 4.58
N VAL A 347 15.05 -29.61 3.61
CA VAL A 347 14.93 -31.04 3.91
C VAL A 347 16.29 -31.57 4.38
N ASN A 348 16.37 -32.00 5.64
CA ASN A 348 17.58 -32.59 6.21
C ASN A 348 17.77 -34.04 5.74
N TRP A 349 16.71 -34.84 5.86
CA TRP A 349 16.69 -36.22 5.39
C TRP A 349 15.25 -36.68 5.17
N SER A 350 15.09 -37.67 4.29
CA SER A 350 13.82 -38.34 4.02
C SER A 350 14.06 -39.85 3.99
N TYR A 351 13.28 -40.61 4.76
CA TYR A 351 13.32 -42.06 4.78
C TYR A 351 11.90 -42.62 4.64
N ALA A 352 11.61 -43.21 3.47
CA ALA A 352 10.25 -43.64 3.11
C ALA A 352 9.23 -42.50 3.31
N GLU A 353 8.31 -42.65 4.25
CA GLU A 353 7.28 -41.66 4.58
C GLU A 353 7.75 -40.65 5.67
N ALA A 354 8.86 -40.92 6.36
CA ALA A 354 9.40 -40.03 7.37
C ALA A 354 10.24 -38.92 6.74
N LEU A 355 9.93 -37.67 7.07
CA LEU A 355 10.63 -36.48 6.59
C LEU A 355 11.11 -35.64 7.77
N SER A 356 12.36 -35.21 7.73
CA SER A 356 12.89 -34.19 8.65
C SER A 356 13.15 -32.91 7.88
N MET A 357 12.40 -31.87 8.24
CA MET A 357 12.56 -30.51 7.72
C MET A 357 13.15 -29.61 8.79
N ALA A 358 14.03 -28.72 8.39
CA ALA A 358 14.55 -27.64 9.21
C ALA A 358 13.98 -26.31 8.72
N TYR A 359 13.40 -25.54 9.63
CA TYR A 359 12.83 -24.23 9.35
C TYR A 359 13.73 -23.12 9.91
N PRO A 360 13.99 -22.04 9.16
CA PRO A 360 14.71 -20.89 9.68
C PRO A 360 13.86 -20.14 10.72
N LEU A 361 14.32 -20.07 11.97
CA LEU A 361 13.56 -19.46 13.06
C LEU A 361 13.74 -17.94 13.17
N ALA A 362 14.73 -17.33 12.51
CA ALA A 362 15.07 -15.91 12.62
C ALA A 362 13.89 -14.92 12.46
N LYS A 363 12.87 -15.25 11.66
CA LYS A 363 11.66 -14.42 11.46
C LYS A 363 10.41 -14.99 12.12
N ILE A 364 10.48 -16.19 12.68
CA ILE A 364 9.37 -16.88 13.33
C ILE A 364 9.43 -16.65 14.84
N ASP A 365 10.64 -16.76 15.41
CA ASP A 365 10.89 -16.63 16.84
C ASP A 365 10.84 -15.17 17.31
N THR A 366 10.36 -14.98 18.55
CA THR A 366 10.24 -13.70 19.25
C THR A 366 11.60 -13.10 19.62
N ILE A 367 12.70 -13.84 19.50
CA ILE A 367 14.04 -13.37 19.82
C ILE A 367 14.84 -13.24 18.53
N ASN A 368 15.51 -12.11 18.35
CA ASN A 368 16.42 -11.91 17.24
C ASN A 368 17.74 -12.67 17.51
N GLU A 369 18.15 -13.53 16.59
CA GLU A 369 19.37 -14.35 16.71
C GLU A 369 20.66 -13.53 16.80
N GLU A 370 20.73 -12.38 16.13
CA GLU A 370 21.94 -11.55 16.09
C GLU A 370 22.06 -10.63 17.30
N THR A 371 20.95 -10.03 17.73
CA THR A 371 20.96 -9.00 18.77
C THR A 371 20.55 -9.52 20.15
N GLY A 372 19.85 -10.66 20.21
CA GLY A 372 19.26 -11.20 21.44
C GLY A 372 18.09 -10.37 21.99
N HIS A 373 17.69 -9.28 21.31
CA HIS A 373 16.54 -8.46 21.69
C HIS A 373 15.23 -9.08 21.20
N LEU A 374 14.12 -8.64 21.80
CA LEU A 374 12.77 -9.03 21.38
C LEU A 374 12.49 -8.51 19.97
N ASN A 375 12.04 -9.39 19.08
CA ASN A 375 11.62 -9.08 17.73
C ASN A 375 10.08 -8.94 17.68
N GLU A 376 9.57 -7.72 17.73
CA GLU A 376 8.12 -7.45 17.65
C GLU A 376 7.54 -7.79 16.27
N ASP A 377 8.38 -7.79 15.22
CA ASP A 377 8.00 -8.12 13.85
C ASP A 377 8.07 -9.63 13.55
N SER A 378 8.27 -10.47 14.58
CA SER A 378 8.28 -11.93 14.43
C SER A 378 6.91 -12.47 14.04
N ALA A 379 6.87 -13.58 13.30
CA ALA A 379 5.60 -14.23 12.97
C ALA A 379 4.83 -14.57 14.26
N LEU A 380 5.50 -15.16 15.26
CA LEU A 380 4.82 -15.55 16.50
C LEU A 380 4.22 -14.35 17.28
N SER A 381 4.95 -13.22 17.37
CA SER A 381 4.39 -12.01 18.01
C SER A 381 3.21 -11.44 17.22
N LEU A 382 3.31 -11.37 15.89
CA LEU A 382 2.25 -10.86 15.03
C LEU A 382 0.98 -11.71 15.12
N VAL A 383 1.12 -13.03 15.26
CA VAL A 383 -0.02 -13.95 15.41
C VAL A 383 -0.64 -13.84 16.80
N VAL A 384 0.16 -13.89 17.86
CA VAL A 384 -0.34 -13.86 19.25
C VAL A 384 -1.00 -12.53 19.60
N TYR A 385 -0.46 -11.41 19.11
CA TYR A 385 -1.05 -10.08 19.31
C TYR A 385 -2.02 -9.68 18.19
N GLY A 386 -2.38 -10.61 17.30
CA GLY A 386 -3.39 -10.41 16.28
C GLY A 386 -4.79 -10.23 16.88
N GLU A 387 -5.64 -9.48 16.18
CA GLU A 387 -6.99 -9.15 16.66
C GLU A 387 -8.09 -10.10 16.14
N THR A 388 -7.81 -10.91 15.11
CA THR A 388 -8.82 -11.73 14.43
C THR A 388 -8.73 -13.22 14.81
N GLU A 389 -9.86 -13.93 14.76
CA GLU A 389 -9.93 -15.38 14.99
C GLU A 389 -9.07 -16.17 14.01
N GLU A 390 -8.89 -15.67 12.78
CA GLU A 390 -8.00 -16.26 11.76
C GLU A 390 -6.54 -16.37 12.25
N HIS A 391 -6.08 -15.49 13.16
CA HIS A 391 -4.75 -15.62 13.75
C HIS A 391 -4.66 -16.83 14.70
N LEU A 392 -5.74 -17.22 15.36
CA LEU A 392 -5.74 -18.40 16.23
C LEU A 392 -5.58 -19.67 15.40
N GLU A 393 -6.24 -19.77 14.25
CA GLU A 393 -6.10 -20.89 13.33
C GLU A 393 -4.67 -21.03 12.76
N LEU A 394 -3.93 -19.92 12.72
CA LEU A 394 -2.55 -19.86 12.26
C LEU A 394 -1.55 -20.40 13.29
N LEU A 395 -1.92 -20.47 14.57
CA LEU A 395 -1.05 -21.03 15.61
C LEU A 395 -0.82 -22.53 15.42
N GLU A 396 -1.77 -23.25 14.82
CA GLU A 396 -1.66 -24.68 14.57
C GLU A 396 -0.40 -25.03 13.75
N GLY A 397 0.31 -26.10 14.13
CA GLY A 397 1.50 -26.58 13.44
C GLY A 397 2.80 -26.05 14.04
N LEU A 398 3.70 -25.50 13.22
CA LEU A 398 5.05 -25.11 13.67
C LEU A 398 5.04 -24.07 14.80
N LEU A 399 4.11 -23.12 14.77
CA LEU A 399 4.03 -22.08 15.80
C LEU A 399 3.64 -22.66 17.17
N GLU A 400 2.70 -23.61 17.19
CA GLU A 400 2.31 -24.40 18.36
C GLU A 400 3.50 -25.20 18.89
N ASP A 401 4.23 -25.93 18.03
CA ASP A 401 5.42 -26.70 18.43
C ASP A 401 6.48 -25.81 19.10
N VAL A 402 6.72 -24.61 18.53
CA VAL A 402 7.66 -23.62 19.08
C VAL A 402 7.16 -23.09 20.43
N LEU A 403 5.86 -22.80 20.56
CA LEU A 403 5.27 -22.35 21.82
C LEU A 403 5.32 -23.43 22.90
N ASP A 404 5.07 -24.68 22.56
CA ASP A 404 5.13 -25.81 23.48
C ASP A 404 6.56 -26.05 23.98
N ALA A 405 7.54 -26.02 23.07
CA ALA A 405 8.96 -26.12 23.44
C ALA A 405 9.38 -25.00 24.41
N LYS A 406 8.91 -23.78 24.17
CA LYS A 406 9.12 -22.61 25.04
C LYS A 406 8.42 -22.74 26.39
N TRP A 407 7.18 -23.23 26.38
CA TRP A 407 6.37 -23.43 27.58
C TRP A 407 7.03 -24.43 28.52
N GLU A 408 7.44 -25.59 28.01
CA GLU A 408 8.10 -26.62 28.83
C GLU A 408 9.51 -26.19 29.27
N SER A 409 10.25 -25.43 28.46
CA SER A 409 11.60 -24.98 28.81
C SER A 409 11.63 -23.89 29.88
N PHE A 410 10.77 -22.87 29.78
CA PHE A 410 10.81 -21.71 30.68
C PHE A 410 9.44 -21.20 31.14
N GLY A 411 8.42 -21.26 30.27
CA GLY A 411 7.12 -20.64 30.51
C GLY A 411 6.44 -21.19 31.76
N LYS A 412 6.39 -22.51 31.88
CA LYS A 412 5.77 -23.25 32.98
C LYS A 412 6.36 -22.88 34.34
N LYS A 413 7.70 -22.92 34.46
CA LYS A 413 8.40 -22.55 35.71
C LYS A 413 8.13 -21.10 36.10
N LYS A 414 8.23 -20.17 35.15
CA LYS A 414 8.02 -18.73 35.41
C LYS A 414 6.56 -18.44 35.78
N TRP A 415 5.61 -19.10 35.12
CA TRP A 415 4.19 -18.98 35.42
C TRP A 415 3.88 -19.49 36.83
N PHE A 416 4.36 -20.66 37.23
CA PHE A 416 4.16 -21.17 38.60
C PHE A 416 4.74 -20.24 39.67
N ILE A 417 5.93 -19.68 39.44
CA ILE A 417 6.54 -18.70 40.35
C ILE A 417 5.67 -17.44 40.46
N ASN A 418 5.20 -16.91 39.33
CA ASN A 418 4.38 -15.70 39.31
C ASN A 418 3.00 -15.93 39.95
N VAL A 419 2.35 -17.05 39.68
CA VAL A 419 1.08 -17.43 40.32
C VAL A 419 1.27 -17.57 41.81
N PHE A 420 2.33 -18.26 42.26
CA PHE A 420 2.64 -18.41 43.68
C PHE A 420 2.94 -17.06 44.36
N ALA A 421 3.69 -16.18 43.72
CA ALA A 421 3.95 -14.83 44.24
C ALA A 421 2.66 -14.00 44.31
N PHE A 422 1.80 -14.09 43.28
CA PHE A 422 0.52 -13.39 43.25
C PHE A 422 -0.45 -13.92 44.31
N THR A 423 -0.51 -15.23 44.54
CA THR A 423 -1.36 -15.79 45.61
C THR A 423 -0.89 -15.34 46.99
N ILE A 424 0.42 -15.28 47.25
CA ILE A 424 0.96 -14.71 48.49
C ILE A 424 0.59 -13.24 48.61
N TYR A 425 0.82 -12.44 47.56
CA TYR A 425 0.46 -11.02 47.53
C TYR A 425 -1.03 -10.82 47.83
N TRP A 426 -1.89 -11.61 47.19
CA TRP A 426 -3.34 -11.56 47.38
C TRP A 426 -3.74 -11.94 48.81
N LEU A 427 -3.14 -12.99 49.38
CA LEU A 427 -3.38 -13.38 50.77
C LEU A 427 -2.97 -12.30 51.75
N LEU A 428 -1.81 -11.66 51.55
CA LEU A 428 -1.35 -10.54 52.37
C LEU A 428 -2.29 -9.33 52.25
N LEU A 429 -2.78 -9.04 51.04
CA LEU A 429 -3.76 -7.98 50.80
C LEU A 429 -5.08 -8.27 51.54
N CYS A 430 -5.62 -9.49 51.42
CA CYS A 430 -6.83 -9.92 52.14
C CYS A 430 -6.64 -9.88 53.66
N LEU A 431 -5.47 -10.29 54.16
CA LEU A 431 -5.14 -10.19 55.58
C LEU A 431 -5.10 -8.73 56.04
N ALA A 432 -4.48 -7.83 55.25
CA ALA A 432 -4.44 -6.40 55.55
C ALA A 432 -5.84 -5.77 55.57
N PHE A 433 -6.74 -6.19 54.66
CA PHE A 433 -8.14 -5.72 54.65
C PHE A 433 -8.94 -6.25 55.84
N THR A 434 -8.83 -7.54 56.17
CA THR A 434 -9.58 -8.15 57.28
C THR A 434 -9.07 -7.72 58.66
N SER A 435 -7.77 -7.46 58.79
CA SER A 435 -7.14 -6.93 60.01
C SER A 435 -7.29 -5.42 60.17
N ARG A 436 -7.91 -4.71 59.22
CA ARG A 436 -8.22 -3.29 59.34
C ARG A 436 -9.23 -3.11 60.48
N PRO A 437 -8.88 -2.45 61.60
CA PRO A 437 -9.81 -2.24 62.69
C PRO A 437 -10.96 -1.35 62.21
N PHE A 438 -12.19 -1.87 62.26
CA PHE A 438 -13.40 -1.07 62.10
C PHE A 438 -13.44 -0.09 63.30
N SER A 439 -13.14 1.19 63.07
CA SER A 439 -13.37 2.21 64.08
C SER A 439 -14.86 2.17 64.43
N LYS A 440 -15.17 1.92 65.71
CA LYS A 440 -16.50 1.98 66.29
C LYS A 440 -17.08 3.39 66.10
N THR A 441 -17.82 3.63 65.03
CA THR A 441 -18.72 4.79 64.91
C THR A 441 -20.08 4.36 64.42
N THR A 442 -20.69 3.40 65.10
CA THR A 442 -22.16 3.24 65.09
C THR A 442 -22.59 2.50 66.35
N ASN A 443 -22.52 3.16 67.50
CA ASN A 443 -23.32 2.79 68.67
C ASN A 443 -23.86 4.09 69.28
N VAL A 444 -25.10 4.39 68.91
CA VAL A 444 -26.19 4.72 69.83
C VAL A 444 -25.73 5.47 71.10
N LEU A 445 -25.84 6.80 71.08
CA LEU A 445 -26.20 7.57 72.27
C LEU A 445 -27.68 7.96 72.11
N LEU A 446 -28.55 7.03 72.49
CA LEU A 446 -29.85 7.35 73.06
C LEU A 446 -29.60 7.82 74.50
N ASP A 447 -29.29 9.10 74.65
CA ASP A 447 -29.61 9.95 75.81
C ASP A 447 -28.78 11.22 75.69
N ASP A 448 -29.41 12.29 75.23
CA ASP A 448 -29.51 13.50 76.04
C ASP A 448 -30.41 14.52 75.34
N GLN A 449 -31.53 14.82 76.00
CA GLN A 449 -32.26 16.05 75.77
C GLN A 449 -31.41 17.21 76.29
N SER A 450 -30.84 18.04 75.40
CA SER A 450 -30.86 19.50 75.55
C SER A 450 -30.15 20.23 74.40
N ALA A 451 -30.95 21.07 73.74
CA ALA A 451 -30.62 22.42 73.29
C ALA A 451 -29.44 22.68 72.29
N PHE A 452 -29.87 23.01 71.06
CA PHE A 452 -29.49 24.20 70.26
C PHE A 452 -28.02 24.44 69.80
N LEU A 453 -27.84 24.29 68.47
CA LEU A 453 -27.21 25.24 67.51
C LEU A 453 -25.65 25.30 67.36
N PRO A 454 -25.10 25.83 66.22
CA PRO A 454 -24.30 25.04 65.28
C PRO A 454 -22.87 25.54 65.00
N TYR A 455 -22.15 24.83 64.09
CA TYR A 455 -20.89 25.18 63.40
C TYR A 455 -19.60 25.27 64.25
N ASN A 456 -18.58 24.44 63.97
CA ASN A 456 -17.45 24.80 63.08
C ASN A 456 -16.36 23.72 62.99
N THR A 457 -15.60 23.84 61.91
CA THR A 457 -14.37 23.18 61.48
C THR A 457 -13.29 22.88 62.53
N SER A 458 -12.79 21.64 62.55
CA SER A 458 -11.36 21.27 62.54
C SER A 458 -11.23 19.77 62.84
N ASP A 459 -10.63 18.99 61.92
CA ASP A 459 -9.69 17.90 62.21
C ASP A 459 -9.47 17.01 60.97
N THR A 460 -8.81 17.59 59.96
CA THR A 460 -8.11 16.85 58.91
C THR A 460 -6.73 16.43 59.42
N VAL A 461 -6.67 15.40 60.28
CA VAL A 461 -5.38 14.81 60.70
C VAL A 461 -5.51 13.28 60.79
N CYS A 462 -5.85 12.60 59.69
CA CYS A 462 -5.58 11.16 59.58
C CYS A 462 -5.71 10.61 58.14
N SER A 463 -4.94 11.14 57.18
CA SER A 463 -4.83 10.49 55.86
C SER A 463 -3.47 10.60 55.17
N HIS A 464 -2.48 11.29 55.74
CA HIS A 464 -1.20 11.50 55.07
C HIS A 464 -0.08 10.50 55.36
N ARG A 465 -0.21 9.59 56.34
CA ARG A 465 0.90 8.67 56.70
C ARG A 465 0.95 7.36 55.90
N PHE A 466 -0.06 7.04 55.10
CA PHE A 466 -0.07 5.77 54.33
C PHE A 466 0.53 5.92 52.92
N ILE A 467 0.43 7.11 52.32
CA ILE A 467 0.97 7.40 50.97
C ILE A 467 2.50 7.56 51.03
N ASP A 468 3.05 8.13 52.11
CA ASP A 468 4.50 8.32 52.24
C ASP A 468 5.26 7.02 52.57
N ALA A 469 4.60 6.01 53.14
CA ALA A 469 5.21 4.71 53.43
C ALA A 469 5.36 3.82 52.18
N MET A 470 4.50 3.98 51.16
CA MET A 470 4.63 3.23 49.90
C MET A 470 5.68 3.80 48.94
N LYS A 471 6.11 5.05 49.12
CA LYS A 471 7.15 5.68 48.26
C LYS A 471 8.59 5.26 48.58
N VAL A 472 8.82 4.51 49.67
CA VAL A 472 10.19 4.17 50.14
C VAL A 472 10.63 2.74 49.75
N HIS A 473 9.81 1.97 49.03
CA HIS A 473 10.17 0.57 48.67
C HIS A 473 10.24 0.25 47.17
N LEU A 474 10.14 1.26 46.29
CA LEU A 474 10.46 1.10 44.88
C LEU A 474 11.59 2.06 44.52
N GLY A 475 12.81 1.63 44.85
CA GLY A 475 14.01 2.22 44.29
C GLY A 475 14.08 1.87 42.81
N THR A 476 13.68 2.80 41.95
CA THR A 476 14.40 3.36 40.79
C THR A 476 13.39 4.08 39.89
N GLU A 477 13.27 5.40 40.06
CA GLU A 477 12.70 6.28 39.04
C GLU A 477 13.67 6.34 37.86
N LYS A 478 13.42 5.48 36.87
CA LYS A 478 13.67 5.69 35.44
C LYS A 478 12.99 4.53 34.72
N ASP A 479 12.16 4.85 33.74
CA ASP A 479 11.46 3.93 32.81
C ASP A 479 10.01 3.52 33.15
N ILE A 480 9.18 4.45 33.63
CA ILE A 480 7.71 4.31 33.56
C ILE A 480 7.09 5.62 33.07
N GLU A 481 7.40 5.99 31.83
CA GLU A 481 6.43 6.68 30.98
C GLU A 481 5.88 5.64 30.00
N THR A 482 4.57 5.66 29.78
CA THR A 482 3.77 4.79 28.89
C THR A 482 3.19 3.51 29.50
N CYS A 483 2.13 3.68 30.29
CA CYS A 483 1.02 2.72 30.32
C CYS A 483 -0.30 3.49 30.50
N VAL A 484 -0.78 4.05 29.40
CA VAL A 484 -2.17 4.52 29.26
C VAL A 484 -3.01 3.26 29.06
N ILE A 485 -3.73 2.85 30.10
CA ILE A 485 -4.78 1.83 29.99
C ILE A 485 -6.04 2.54 29.46
N PRO A 486 -6.65 2.09 28.36
CA PRO A 486 -7.82 2.72 27.77
C PRO A 486 -9.07 2.45 28.63
N GLU A 487 -9.87 3.50 28.85
CA GLU A 487 -11.20 3.42 29.43
C GLU A 487 -12.10 2.52 28.56
N ILE A 488 -12.40 1.31 29.06
CA ILE A 488 -13.47 0.47 28.52
C ILE A 488 -14.66 0.59 29.47
N GLY A 489 -15.82 0.87 28.85
CA GLY A 489 -17.06 1.32 29.47
C GLY A 489 -17.48 0.60 30.74
N SER A 490 -17.80 1.40 31.75
CA SER A 490 -18.56 1.01 32.93
C SER A 490 -19.96 0.55 32.52
N GLY A 491 -20.14 -0.76 32.43
CA GLY A 491 -21.42 -1.43 32.22
C GLY A 491 -21.42 -2.77 32.92
N ILE A 492 -21.26 -2.79 34.25
CA ILE A 492 -21.46 -3.99 35.05
C ILE A 492 -22.60 -3.74 36.02
N PHE A 493 -23.73 -4.36 35.67
CA PHE A 493 -24.89 -4.62 36.49
C PHE A 493 -24.49 -5.09 37.88
N CYS A 494 -25.10 -4.49 38.89
CA CYS A 494 -25.12 -4.98 40.27
C CYS A 494 -26.26 -6.00 40.41
N PRO A 495 -26.00 -7.28 40.76
CA PRO A 495 -27.05 -8.18 41.21
C PRO A 495 -26.79 -8.50 42.68
N CYS A 496 -27.46 -7.80 43.58
CA CYS A 496 -27.61 -8.26 44.97
C CYS A 496 -29.07 -8.12 45.39
N PHE A 497 -29.75 -9.26 45.20
CA PHE A 497 -30.85 -9.83 45.97
C PHE A 497 -31.58 -8.98 47.02
N GLN A 498 -32.90 -8.93 46.82
CA GLN A 498 -33.94 -8.81 47.83
C GLN A 498 -33.79 -9.88 48.93
N ASN A 499 -33.68 -9.45 50.18
CA ASN A 499 -34.70 -9.65 51.23
C ASN A 499 -34.29 -8.91 52.50
#